data_AF-X1HZ44-F1
#
_entry.id   AF-X1HZ44-F1
#
_cell.length_a   1.000
_cell.length_b   1.000
_cell.length_c   1.000
_cell.angle_alpha   90.00
_cell.angle_beta   90.00
_cell.angle_gamma   90.00
#
_symmetry.space_group_name_H-M   'P 1'
#
loop_
_entity.id
_entity.type
_entity.pdbx_description
1 polymer ?
#
loop_
_entity_poly.entity_id
_entity_poly.type
_entity_poly.pdbx_seq_one_letter_code
_entity_poly.pdbx_strand_id
1 'polypeptide(L)'
;TLEDLEEAMKWVQFNITHLLAAGHTGQESSYLDYEAKSFLAGLCDNVGMEISDAVQIAAYGFPCGDPDVPIVELGMGTMDFENKASILLIGHNVAPGIELVDYIREKGLEDKVDVGAICCTALDLTRYYSGAKIVGSLSRQMFYIRSGLADVVVVDEQCVHLRAFEQAKLVGAPFIATNEKIMAGLPDRTDDPAEEIIDDLVSGKAAGVLILDPIKAGKVIAEVAVKVKPIRKGRSAVPDEDGCITMAMNCNGCGNC
;
A
#
# COMPACT_ATOMS: atom_id res chain seq x y z
N THR A 1 16.89 -18.73 13.86
CA THR A 1 17.41 -17.41 13.45
C THR A 1 16.72 -17.02 12.15
N LEU A 2 16.95 -15.81 11.62
CA LEU A 2 16.44 -15.47 10.28
C LEU A 2 17.05 -16.37 9.20
N GLU A 3 18.32 -16.79 9.38
CA GLU A 3 19.04 -17.68 8.47
C GLU A 3 18.37 -19.06 8.38
N ASP A 4 17.86 -19.60 9.49
CA ASP A 4 17.20 -20.92 9.51
C ASP A 4 15.94 -20.98 8.63
N LEU A 5 15.30 -19.84 8.34
CA LEU A 5 14.11 -19.76 7.48
C LEU A 5 14.46 -19.79 5.99
N GLU A 6 15.73 -19.59 5.63
CA GLU A 6 16.19 -19.57 4.25
C GLU A 6 16.01 -20.93 3.56
N GLU A 7 16.23 -22.03 4.28
CA GLU A 7 16.03 -23.38 3.75
C GLU A 7 14.56 -23.63 3.38
N ALA A 8 13.63 -23.26 4.26
CA ALA A 8 12.20 -23.37 4.00
C ALA A 8 11.76 -22.46 2.85
N MET A 9 12.32 -21.24 2.75
CA MET A 9 12.02 -20.33 1.64
C MET A 9 12.51 -20.89 0.29
N LYS A 10 13.71 -21.47 0.25
CA LYS A 10 14.24 -22.15 -0.95
C LYS A 10 13.34 -23.31 -1.37
N TRP A 11 12.83 -24.08 -0.41
CA TRP A 11 11.88 -25.15 -0.68
C TRP A 11 10.57 -24.63 -1.30
N VAL A 12 10.00 -23.55 -0.76
CA VAL A 12 8.80 -22.91 -1.33
C VAL A 12 9.05 -22.46 -2.77
N GLN A 13 10.14 -21.71 -3.01
CA GLN A 13 10.49 -21.18 -4.33
C GLN A 13 10.71 -22.30 -5.37
N PHE A 14 11.40 -23.36 -4.96
CA PHE A 14 11.63 -24.54 -5.80
C PHE A 14 10.31 -25.17 -6.24
N ASN A 15 9.42 -25.46 -5.29
CA ASN A 15 8.15 -26.11 -5.58
C ASN A 15 7.22 -25.22 -6.42
N ILE A 16 7.12 -23.92 -6.12
CA ILE A 16 6.31 -22.98 -6.93
C ILE A 16 6.80 -22.95 -8.39
N THR A 17 8.12 -22.99 -8.61
CA THR A 17 8.69 -23.00 -9.97
C THR A 17 8.30 -24.28 -10.73
N HIS A 18 8.33 -25.44 -10.06
CA HIS A 18 7.90 -26.71 -10.65
C HIS A 18 6.38 -26.76 -10.89
N LEU A 19 5.58 -26.22 -9.98
CA LEU A 19 4.12 -26.14 -10.11
C LEU A 19 3.73 -25.24 -11.28
N LEU A 20 4.41 -24.09 -11.45
CA LEU A 20 4.23 -23.22 -12.60
C LEU A 20 4.59 -23.96 -13.91
N ALA A 21 5.72 -24.68 -13.93
CA ALA A 21 6.15 -25.45 -15.08
C ALA A 21 5.15 -26.54 -15.46
N ALA A 22 4.52 -27.20 -14.47
CA ALA A 22 3.49 -28.21 -14.69
C ALA A 22 2.22 -27.66 -15.35
N GLY A 23 1.96 -26.35 -15.25
CA GLY A 23 0.84 -25.67 -15.91
C GLY A 23 1.08 -25.33 -17.39
N HIS A 24 2.27 -25.61 -17.94
CA HIS A 24 2.54 -25.36 -19.36
C HIS A 24 1.84 -26.38 -20.26
N THR A 25 1.51 -25.97 -21.48
CA THR A 25 0.97 -26.85 -22.52
C THR A 25 1.84 -28.10 -22.70
N GLY A 26 1.21 -29.28 -22.69
CA GLY A 26 1.88 -30.57 -22.91
C GLY A 26 2.53 -31.20 -21.68
N GLN A 27 2.15 -30.78 -20.46
CA GLN A 27 2.67 -31.29 -19.19
C GLN A 27 1.70 -32.28 -18.54
N GLU A 28 1.10 -31.93 -17.40
CA GLU A 28 0.17 -32.81 -16.69
C GLU A 28 -1.12 -33.02 -17.51
N SER A 29 -1.59 -34.27 -17.55
CA SER A 29 -2.76 -34.69 -18.35
C SER A 29 -3.87 -35.34 -17.50
N SER A 30 -3.59 -35.61 -16.22
CA SER A 30 -4.51 -36.18 -15.26
C SER A 30 -5.05 -35.10 -14.32
N TYR A 31 -6.38 -34.98 -14.23
CA TYR A 31 -7.01 -34.01 -13.33
C TYR A 31 -6.73 -34.33 -11.85
N LEU A 32 -6.57 -35.62 -11.50
CA LEU A 32 -6.24 -36.06 -10.14
C LEU A 32 -4.81 -35.64 -9.77
N ASP A 33 -3.87 -35.76 -10.70
CA ASP A 33 -2.49 -35.34 -10.47
C ASP A 33 -2.34 -33.81 -10.46
N TYR A 34 -3.24 -33.08 -11.13
CA TYR A 34 -3.38 -31.63 -10.97
C TYR A 34 -3.94 -31.24 -9.60
N GLU A 35 -4.95 -31.96 -9.10
CA GLU A 35 -5.50 -31.74 -7.76
C GLU A 35 -4.44 -32.01 -6.67
N ALA A 36 -3.65 -33.09 -6.81
CA ALA A 36 -2.53 -33.33 -5.91
C ALA A 36 -1.49 -32.19 -5.94
N LYS A 37 -1.21 -31.63 -7.12
CA LYS A 37 -0.31 -30.46 -7.27
C LYS A 37 -0.91 -29.20 -6.64
N SER A 38 -2.22 -29.00 -6.69
CA SER A 38 -2.86 -27.86 -6.03
C SER A 38 -2.77 -27.96 -4.50
N PHE A 39 -2.84 -29.16 -3.93
CA PHE A 39 -2.57 -29.36 -2.49
C PHE A 39 -1.11 -29.03 -2.13
N LEU A 40 -0.14 -29.40 -2.96
CA LEU A 40 1.26 -29.00 -2.76
C LEU A 40 1.41 -27.46 -2.85
N ALA A 41 0.71 -26.81 -3.78
CA ALA A 41 0.68 -25.34 -3.86
C ALA A 41 0.13 -24.71 -2.57
N GLY A 42 -0.96 -25.25 -2.03
CA GLY A 42 -1.53 -24.81 -0.75
C GLY A 42 -0.60 -25.00 0.45
N LEU A 43 0.21 -26.07 0.45
CA LEU A 43 1.25 -26.25 1.47
C LEU A 43 2.37 -25.19 1.33
N CYS A 44 2.81 -24.93 0.09
CA CYS A 44 3.81 -23.89 -0.18
C CYS A 44 3.33 -22.51 0.27
N ASP A 45 2.05 -22.20 0.05
CA ASP A 45 1.42 -20.96 0.48
C ASP A 45 1.47 -20.80 2.01
N ASN A 46 1.06 -21.83 2.77
CA ASN A 46 1.11 -21.77 4.25
C ASN A 46 2.53 -21.61 4.79
N VAL A 47 3.50 -22.35 4.25
CA VAL A 47 4.90 -22.22 4.65
C VAL A 47 5.44 -20.83 4.32
N GLY A 48 5.10 -20.28 3.14
CA GLY A 48 5.48 -18.92 2.75
C GLY A 48 4.88 -17.85 3.66
N MET A 49 3.60 -17.99 4.04
CA MET A 49 2.93 -17.10 4.99
C MET A 49 3.58 -17.14 6.37
N GLU A 50 3.87 -18.34 6.88
CA GLU A 50 4.52 -18.51 8.20
C GLU A 50 5.91 -17.88 8.24
N ILE A 51 6.73 -18.10 7.20
CA ILE A 51 8.04 -17.45 7.07
C ILE A 51 7.87 -15.92 7.06
N SER A 52 6.97 -15.41 6.23
CA SER A 52 6.76 -13.97 6.04
C SER A 52 6.36 -13.28 7.34
N ASP A 53 5.45 -13.88 8.12
CA ASP A 53 5.02 -13.28 9.39
C ASP A 53 6.07 -13.44 10.50
N ALA A 54 6.73 -14.59 10.58
CA ALA A 54 7.76 -14.84 11.58
C ALA A 54 8.95 -13.88 11.46
N VAL A 55 9.43 -13.60 10.24
CA VAL A 55 10.56 -12.68 10.04
C VAL A 55 10.23 -11.26 10.45
N GLN A 56 9.04 -10.77 10.13
CA GLN A 56 8.64 -9.40 10.49
C GLN A 56 8.36 -9.25 11.98
N ILE A 57 7.78 -10.27 12.64
CA ILE A 57 7.66 -10.30 14.10
C ILE A 57 9.03 -10.16 14.75
N ALA A 58 10.00 -10.96 14.30
CA ALA A 58 11.34 -10.96 14.86
C ALA A 58 12.11 -9.67 14.57
N ALA A 59 12.02 -9.14 13.35
CA ALA A 59 12.81 -7.99 12.91
C ALA A 59 12.23 -6.64 13.38
N TYR A 60 10.91 -6.48 13.35
CA TYR A 60 10.24 -5.23 13.70
C TYR A 60 9.65 -5.21 15.11
N GLY A 61 9.78 -6.31 15.86
CA GLY A 61 9.31 -6.40 17.24
C GLY A 61 7.78 -6.33 17.35
N PHE A 62 7.07 -6.96 16.42
CA PHE A 62 5.60 -7.03 16.50
C PHE A 62 5.15 -7.85 17.72
N PRO A 63 3.89 -7.67 18.19
CA PRO A 63 3.33 -8.48 19.26
C PRO A 63 3.47 -9.98 18.99
N CYS A 64 3.86 -10.75 20.01
CA CYS A 64 4.20 -12.16 19.87
C CYS A 64 3.45 -13.01 20.91
N GLY A 65 2.25 -13.46 20.54
CA GLY A 65 1.38 -14.22 21.46
C GLY A 65 0.80 -13.37 22.60
N ASP A 66 0.88 -12.04 22.48
CA ASP A 66 0.37 -11.11 23.48
C ASP A 66 -1.16 -11.00 23.42
N PRO A 67 -1.88 -11.27 24.52
CA PRO A 67 -3.33 -11.12 24.56
C PRO A 67 -3.75 -9.64 24.65
N ASP A 68 -2.89 -8.78 25.21
CA ASP A 68 -3.16 -7.37 25.49
C ASP A 68 -2.43 -6.47 24.49
N VAL A 69 -2.92 -6.43 23.25
CA VAL A 69 -2.42 -5.54 22.20
C VAL A 69 -3.21 -4.22 22.15
N PRO A 70 -2.60 -3.11 21.72
CA PRO A 70 -3.29 -1.83 21.58
C PRO A 70 -4.51 -1.92 20.66
N ILE A 71 -5.59 -1.22 21.03
CA ILE A 71 -6.74 -1.01 20.13
C ILE A 71 -6.34 0.07 19.11
N VAL A 72 -6.62 -0.20 17.85
CA VAL A 72 -6.27 0.68 16.73
C VAL A 72 -7.55 1.24 16.09
N GLU A 73 -7.47 2.48 15.60
CA GLU A 73 -8.61 3.12 14.97
C GLU A 73 -8.89 2.54 13.59
N LEU A 74 -10.17 2.33 13.28
CA LEU A 74 -10.64 1.71 12.04
C LEU A 74 -11.71 2.56 11.36
N GLY A 75 -11.49 2.82 10.07
CA GLY A 75 -12.41 3.46 9.16
C GLY A 75 -11.91 4.83 8.71
N MET A 76 -12.24 5.18 7.46
CA MET A 76 -11.83 6.47 6.86
C MET A 76 -12.13 7.68 7.73
N GLY A 77 -13.25 7.72 8.46
CA GLY A 77 -13.65 8.86 9.30
C GLY A 77 -12.84 9.05 10.59
N THR A 78 -11.88 8.17 10.88
CA THR A 78 -10.99 8.31 12.04
C THR A 78 -9.80 9.22 11.77
N MET A 79 -9.49 9.46 10.50
CA MET A 79 -8.36 10.28 10.06
C MET A 79 -8.61 11.77 10.35
N ASP A 80 -7.58 12.50 10.78
CA ASP A 80 -7.57 13.95 11.00
C ASP A 80 -7.13 14.68 9.73
N PHE A 81 -8.09 14.92 8.86
CA PHE A 81 -7.83 15.64 7.59
C PHE A 81 -7.81 17.15 7.76
N GLU A 82 -8.29 17.68 8.89
CA GLU A 82 -8.42 19.12 9.10
C GLU A 82 -7.08 19.72 9.53
N ASN A 83 -6.39 19.07 10.47
CA ASN A 83 -5.18 19.61 11.08
C ASN A 83 -3.91 18.96 10.55
N LYS A 84 -3.98 17.72 10.04
CA LYS A 84 -2.81 16.95 9.60
C LYS A 84 -2.82 16.67 8.10
N ALA A 85 -1.62 16.45 7.56
CA ALA A 85 -1.44 15.90 6.23
C ALA A 85 -1.73 14.39 6.26
N SER A 86 -2.68 13.93 5.46
CA SER A 86 -3.07 12.52 5.37
C SER A 86 -2.17 11.77 4.42
N ILE A 87 -1.52 10.72 4.91
CA ILE A 87 -0.75 9.78 4.09
C ILE A 87 -1.59 8.52 3.93
N LEU A 88 -1.75 8.04 2.70
CA LEU A 88 -2.41 6.77 2.42
C LEU A 88 -1.39 5.75 1.90
N LEU A 89 -1.19 4.67 2.65
CA LEU A 89 -0.43 3.50 2.22
C LEU A 89 -1.37 2.38 1.74
N ILE A 90 -1.02 1.67 0.67
CA ILE A 90 -1.86 0.60 0.12
C ILE A 90 -1.01 -0.60 -0.29
N GLY A 91 -1.32 -1.76 0.33
CA GLY A 91 -0.96 -3.11 -0.10
C GLY A 91 -0.46 -4.01 1.04
N HIS A 92 0.76 -4.54 0.99
CA HIS A 92 1.20 -5.68 1.83
C HIS A 92 2.59 -5.59 2.48
N ASN A 93 3.65 -5.22 1.75
CA ASN A 93 5.00 -5.14 2.30
C ASN A 93 5.14 -3.88 3.17
N VAL A 94 5.17 -4.08 4.49
CA VAL A 94 5.19 -2.98 5.47
C VAL A 94 6.50 -2.18 5.51
N ALA A 95 7.59 -2.67 4.94
CA ALA A 95 8.93 -2.08 5.12
C ALA A 95 9.00 -0.56 4.81
N PRO A 96 8.44 -0.04 3.70
CA PRO A 96 8.41 1.41 3.47
C PRO A 96 7.55 2.18 4.49
N GLY A 97 6.52 1.54 5.04
CA GLY A 97 5.68 2.09 6.12
C GLY A 97 6.43 2.18 7.45
N ILE A 98 7.28 1.20 7.77
CA ILE A 98 8.17 1.22 8.95
C ILE A 98 9.13 2.41 8.86
N GLU A 99 9.83 2.55 7.73
CA GLU A 99 10.79 3.65 7.52
C GLU A 99 10.11 5.02 7.52
N LEU A 100 8.89 5.12 7.00
CA LEU A 100 8.07 6.32 7.13
C LEU A 100 7.83 6.68 8.60
N VAL A 101 7.38 5.73 9.41
CA VAL A 101 7.08 5.97 10.82
C VAL A 101 8.35 6.35 11.60
N ASP A 102 9.46 5.68 11.33
CA ASP A 102 10.73 6.00 12.00
C ASP A 102 11.21 7.41 11.63
N TYR A 103 11.08 7.81 10.36
CA TYR A 103 11.36 9.19 9.94
C TYR A 103 10.43 10.20 10.63
N ILE A 104 9.13 9.92 10.72
CA ILE A 104 8.16 10.77 11.41
C ILE A 104 8.57 10.99 12.87
N ARG A 105 8.94 9.91 13.58
CA ARG A 105 9.39 9.95 14.98
C ARG A 105 10.70 10.73 15.13
N GLU A 106 11.68 10.45 14.27
CA GLU A 106 12.99 11.11 14.32
C GLU A 106 12.87 12.63 14.09
N LYS A 107 11.92 13.06 13.24
CA LYS A 107 11.72 14.47 12.89
C LYS A 107 10.64 15.18 13.71
N GLY A 108 9.95 14.49 14.62
CA GLY A 108 8.88 15.08 15.42
C GLY A 108 7.70 15.56 14.58
N LEU A 109 7.26 14.74 13.60
CA LEU A 109 6.21 15.07 12.65
C LEU A 109 4.84 14.48 13.01
N GLU A 110 4.70 13.80 14.16
CA GLU A 110 3.49 13.09 14.59
C GLU A 110 2.25 13.99 14.65
N ASP A 111 2.44 15.27 15.02
CA ASP A 111 1.36 16.26 15.08
C ASP A 111 1.04 16.91 13.71
N LYS A 112 1.83 16.61 12.68
CA LYS A 112 1.68 17.18 11.34
C LYS A 112 1.14 16.20 10.31
N VAL A 113 1.30 14.91 10.53
CA VAL A 113 0.85 13.87 9.60
C VAL A 113 -0.07 12.87 10.28
N ASP A 114 -1.04 12.37 9.52
CA ASP A 114 -1.89 11.26 9.93
C ASP A 114 -1.73 10.12 8.92
N VAL A 115 -1.35 8.94 9.41
CA VAL A 115 -0.95 7.79 8.57
C VAL A 115 -2.09 6.79 8.53
N GLY A 116 -2.74 6.71 7.37
CA GLY A 116 -3.79 5.74 7.08
C GLY A 116 -3.30 4.68 6.13
N ALA A 117 -3.76 3.45 6.31
CA ALA A 117 -3.37 2.34 5.45
C ALA A 117 -4.56 1.45 5.05
N ILE A 118 -4.44 0.78 3.90
CA ILE A 118 -5.44 -0.15 3.37
C ILE A 118 -4.79 -1.50 3.03
N CYS A 119 -5.52 -2.60 3.26
CA CYS A 119 -5.08 -4.00 3.11
C CYS A 119 -4.10 -4.45 4.21
N CYS A 120 -3.30 -5.49 3.95
CA CYS A 120 -2.46 -6.13 4.97
C CYS A 120 -1.41 -5.19 5.55
N THR A 121 -0.85 -4.27 4.74
CA THR A 121 0.09 -3.24 5.22
C THR A 121 -0.53 -2.38 6.32
N ALA A 122 -1.87 -2.23 6.37
CA ALA A 122 -2.55 -1.54 7.47
C ALA A 122 -2.49 -2.30 8.79
N LEU A 123 -2.61 -3.63 8.73
CA LEU A 123 -2.49 -4.50 9.90
C LEU A 123 -1.04 -4.54 10.36
N ASP A 124 -0.09 -4.74 9.45
CA ASP A 124 1.32 -4.82 9.79
C ASP A 124 1.87 -3.50 10.31
N LEU A 125 1.50 -2.37 9.71
CA LEU A 125 1.94 -1.07 10.20
C LEU A 125 1.39 -0.77 11.59
N THR A 126 0.15 -1.15 11.88
CA THR A 126 -0.46 -0.92 13.19
C THR A 126 0.06 -1.86 14.28
N ARG A 127 0.68 -2.99 13.91
CA ARG A 127 1.49 -3.82 14.84
C ARG A 127 2.80 -3.12 15.25
N TYR A 128 3.36 -2.27 14.39
CA TYR A 128 4.55 -1.46 14.69
C TYR A 128 4.24 -0.11 15.37
N TYR A 129 3.16 0.52 14.93
CA TYR A 129 2.80 1.87 15.29
C TYR A 129 1.28 2.01 15.44
N SER A 130 0.82 1.91 16.68
CA SER A 130 -0.59 2.03 17.04
C SER A 130 -1.20 3.42 16.78
N GLY A 131 -0.37 4.42 16.42
CA GLY A 131 -0.83 5.73 15.97
C GLY A 131 -1.22 5.78 14.49
N ALA A 132 -0.89 4.75 13.70
CA ALA A 132 -1.44 4.58 12.37
C ALA A 132 -2.89 4.07 12.43
N LYS A 133 -3.65 4.31 11.36
CA LYS A 133 -5.08 3.99 11.30
C LYS A 133 -5.39 3.04 10.15
N ILE A 134 -6.31 2.12 10.38
CA ILE A 134 -6.79 1.21 9.35
C ILE A 134 -7.93 1.89 8.62
N VAL A 135 -7.68 2.40 7.41
CA VAL A 135 -8.71 3.05 6.60
C VAL A 135 -9.77 2.05 6.13
N GLY A 136 -9.36 0.82 5.83
CA GLY A 136 -10.24 -0.29 5.51
C GLY A 136 -9.60 -1.38 4.67
N SER A 137 -10.45 -2.21 4.04
CA SER A 137 -10.03 -3.27 3.13
C SER A 137 -9.88 -2.79 1.67
N LEU A 138 -9.48 -3.68 0.77
CA LEU A 138 -9.37 -3.47 -0.68
C LEU A 138 -10.52 -2.63 -1.27
N SER A 139 -11.76 -2.89 -0.85
CA SER A 139 -12.95 -2.22 -1.38
C SER A 139 -12.98 -0.72 -1.08
N ARG A 140 -12.17 -0.22 -0.14
CA ARG A 140 -12.11 1.19 0.24
C ARG A 140 -11.10 2.02 -0.54
N GLN A 141 -10.20 1.42 -1.31
CA GLN A 141 -9.14 2.15 -2.03
C GLN A 141 -9.71 3.25 -2.93
N MET A 142 -10.67 2.92 -3.80
CA MET A 142 -11.23 3.90 -4.73
C MET A 142 -12.05 4.98 -4.01
N PHE A 143 -12.78 4.63 -2.97
CA PHE A 143 -13.54 5.62 -2.19
C PHE A 143 -12.60 6.62 -1.51
N TYR A 144 -11.53 6.13 -0.87
CA TYR A 144 -10.59 7.00 -0.18
C TYR A 144 -9.78 7.86 -1.16
N ILE A 145 -9.22 7.28 -2.23
CA ILE A 145 -8.48 8.06 -3.23
C ILE A 145 -9.39 9.13 -3.87
N ARG A 146 -10.60 8.76 -4.31
CA ARG A 146 -11.52 9.69 -4.98
C ARG A 146 -12.11 10.75 -4.06
N SER A 147 -12.14 10.52 -2.75
CA SER A 147 -12.54 11.55 -1.79
C SER A 147 -11.58 12.75 -1.79
N GLY A 148 -10.35 12.58 -2.29
CA GLY A 148 -9.32 13.62 -2.29
C GLY A 148 -8.69 13.88 -0.92
N LEU A 149 -9.04 13.07 0.10
CA LEU A 149 -8.56 13.21 1.47
C LEU A 149 -7.08 12.87 1.62
N ALA A 150 -6.57 11.90 0.84
CA ALA A 150 -5.15 11.55 0.83
C ALA A 150 -4.30 12.71 0.29
N ASP A 151 -3.36 13.20 1.10
CA ASP A 151 -2.38 14.18 0.66
C ASP A 151 -1.25 13.58 -0.17
N VAL A 152 -0.92 12.32 0.09
CA VAL A 152 -0.03 11.48 -0.72
C VAL A 152 -0.62 10.08 -0.77
N VAL A 153 -0.55 9.43 -1.94
CA VAL A 153 -0.90 8.02 -2.11
C VAL A 153 0.37 7.23 -2.36
N VAL A 154 0.59 6.19 -1.55
CA VAL A 154 1.75 5.31 -1.64
C VAL A 154 1.27 3.90 -1.87
N VAL A 155 1.93 3.19 -2.78
CA VAL A 155 1.64 1.78 -3.07
C VAL A 155 2.89 0.94 -2.96
N ASP A 156 2.72 -0.30 -2.50
CA ASP A 156 3.74 -1.34 -2.53
C ASP A 156 3.35 -2.43 -3.55
N GLU A 157 2.84 -3.58 -3.12
CA GLU A 157 2.45 -4.73 -3.92
C GLU A 157 1.14 -5.38 -3.44
N GLN A 158 0.52 -6.15 -4.35
CA GLN A 158 -0.63 -7.03 -4.13
C GLN A 158 -1.91 -6.33 -3.64
N CYS A 159 -3.05 -6.75 -4.20
CA CYS A 159 -4.36 -6.11 -3.98
C CYS A 159 -4.33 -4.57 -4.11
N VAL A 160 -3.46 -4.00 -4.96
CA VAL A 160 -3.50 -2.57 -5.27
C VAL A 160 -4.38 -2.40 -6.51
N HIS A 161 -5.38 -1.53 -6.43
CA HIS A 161 -6.27 -1.29 -7.55
C HIS A 161 -5.49 -0.69 -8.74
N LEU A 162 -5.61 -1.30 -9.92
CA LEU A 162 -4.81 -0.94 -11.11
C LEU A 162 -4.96 0.54 -11.55
N ARG A 163 -6.07 1.17 -11.18
CA ARG A 163 -6.34 2.60 -11.48
C ARG A 163 -5.92 3.55 -10.36
N ALA A 164 -5.21 3.10 -9.32
CA ALA A 164 -4.84 3.94 -8.18
C ALA A 164 -4.07 5.19 -8.61
N PHE A 165 -3.08 5.05 -9.50
CA PHE A 165 -2.32 6.19 -10.02
C PHE A 165 -3.20 7.15 -10.85
N GLU A 166 -4.02 6.62 -11.76
CA GLU A 166 -4.95 7.42 -12.56
C GLU A 166 -5.90 8.23 -11.66
N GLN A 167 -6.49 7.60 -10.65
CA GLN A 167 -7.44 8.25 -9.75
C GLN A 167 -6.76 9.26 -8.81
N ALA A 168 -5.55 8.96 -8.31
CA ALA A 168 -4.76 9.90 -7.51
C ALA A 168 -4.44 11.18 -8.29
N LYS A 169 -4.10 11.04 -9.57
CA LYS A 169 -3.87 12.18 -10.47
C LYS A 169 -5.11 13.07 -10.63
N LEU A 170 -6.31 12.50 -10.71
CA LEU A 170 -7.55 13.27 -10.85
C LEU A 170 -7.85 14.15 -9.62
N VAL A 171 -7.42 13.71 -8.43
CA VAL A 171 -7.54 14.49 -7.18
C VAL A 171 -6.29 15.31 -6.86
N GLY A 172 -5.29 15.28 -7.75
CA GLY A 172 -4.02 16.01 -7.60
C GLY A 172 -3.15 15.50 -6.45
N ALA A 173 -3.35 14.28 -5.97
CA ALA A 173 -2.51 13.67 -4.95
C ALA A 173 -1.24 13.09 -5.61
N PRO A 174 -0.02 13.46 -5.16
CA PRO A 174 1.21 12.81 -5.57
C PRO A 174 1.16 11.32 -5.28
N PHE A 175 1.72 10.53 -6.20
CA PHE A 175 1.70 9.07 -6.14
C PHE A 175 3.11 8.49 -6.06
N ILE A 176 3.38 7.64 -5.06
CA ILE A 176 4.71 7.04 -4.86
C ILE A 176 4.56 5.52 -4.91
N ALA A 177 5.20 4.89 -5.89
CA ALA A 177 5.35 3.44 -5.91
C ALA A 177 6.65 3.05 -5.19
N THR A 178 6.60 1.99 -4.39
CA THR A 178 7.72 1.56 -3.52
C THR A 178 8.19 0.13 -3.76
N ASN A 179 7.67 -0.53 -4.79
CA ASN A 179 7.93 -1.94 -5.04
C ASN A 179 8.03 -2.23 -6.55
N GLU A 180 8.98 -3.06 -6.94
CA GLU A 180 9.25 -3.42 -8.33
C GLU A 180 8.10 -4.21 -8.98
N LYS A 181 7.24 -4.86 -8.19
CA LYS A 181 6.06 -5.56 -8.71
C LYS A 181 4.96 -4.61 -9.17
N ILE A 182 4.97 -3.34 -8.71
CA ILE A 182 4.04 -2.29 -9.13
C ILE A 182 4.80 -0.99 -9.38
N MET A 183 5.42 -0.87 -10.56
CA MET A 183 6.12 0.36 -10.97
C MET A 183 5.20 1.43 -11.59
N ALA A 184 3.98 1.05 -11.99
CA ALA A 184 2.95 1.91 -12.59
C ALA A 184 3.41 2.78 -13.79
N GLY A 185 4.50 2.40 -14.47
CA GLY A 185 5.09 3.20 -15.56
C GLY A 185 5.69 4.54 -15.10
N LEU A 186 5.94 4.69 -13.81
CA LEU A 186 6.50 5.89 -13.21
C LEU A 186 8.01 5.98 -13.48
N PRO A 187 8.58 7.20 -13.54
CA PRO A 187 10.02 7.35 -13.57
C PRO A 187 10.63 6.77 -12.29
N ASP A 188 11.62 5.90 -12.45
CA ASP A 188 12.47 5.45 -11.35
C ASP A 188 13.38 6.60 -10.91
N ARG A 189 13.22 7.01 -9.66
CA ARG A 189 14.00 8.07 -9.02
C ARG A 189 14.78 7.53 -7.82
N THR A 190 14.96 6.20 -7.73
CA THR A 190 15.60 5.55 -6.59
C THR A 190 17.00 6.09 -6.32
N ASP A 191 17.77 6.48 -7.34
CA ASP A 191 19.14 6.97 -7.20
C ASP A 191 19.23 8.51 -7.08
N ASP A 192 18.14 9.23 -7.31
CA ASP A 192 18.13 10.69 -7.30
C ASP A 192 18.18 11.26 -5.87
N PRO A 193 18.65 12.51 -5.68
CA PRO A 193 18.59 13.19 -4.40
C PRO A 193 17.13 13.32 -3.90
N ALA A 194 16.88 12.98 -2.63
CA ALA A 194 15.53 12.98 -2.07
C ALA A 194 14.86 14.36 -2.18
N GLU A 195 15.63 15.42 -1.99
CA GLU A 195 15.20 16.82 -2.07
C GLU A 195 14.65 17.16 -3.47
N GLU A 196 15.30 16.71 -4.54
CA GLU A 196 14.84 16.95 -5.91
C GLU A 196 13.52 16.22 -6.20
N ILE A 197 13.37 15.00 -5.68
CA ILE A 197 12.14 14.22 -5.81
C ILE A 197 10.99 14.93 -5.08
N ILE A 198 11.24 15.39 -3.85
CA ILE A 198 10.26 16.11 -3.03
C ILE A 198 9.82 17.38 -3.77
N ASP A 199 10.76 18.18 -4.30
CA ASP A 199 10.44 19.43 -4.98
C ASP A 199 9.66 19.19 -6.30
N ASP A 200 10.00 18.16 -7.06
CA ASP A 200 9.28 17.78 -8.28
C ASP A 200 7.83 17.33 -8.00
N LEU A 201 7.60 16.59 -6.91
CA LEU A 201 6.27 16.14 -6.49
C LEU A 201 5.44 17.31 -5.92
N VAL A 202 6.04 18.14 -5.06
CA VAL A 202 5.37 19.28 -4.42
C VAL A 202 4.99 20.35 -5.44
N SER A 203 5.85 20.61 -6.43
CA SER A 203 5.58 21.57 -7.51
C SER A 203 4.57 21.05 -8.54
N GLY A 204 4.27 19.75 -8.54
CA GLY A 204 3.44 19.09 -9.55
C GLY A 204 4.12 18.87 -10.89
N LYS A 205 5.44 19.07 -10.98
CA LYS A 205 6.24 18.72 -12.18
C LYS A 205 6.20 17.22 -12.44
N ALA A 206 6.19 16.40 -11.38
CA ALA A 206 5.90 14.98 -11.45
C ALA A 206 4.59 14.66 -10.71
N ALA A 207 3.71 13.89 -11.34
CA ALA A 207 2.48 13.40 -10.69
C ALA A 207 2.75 12.16 -9.82
N GLY A 208 3.87 11.46 -10.07
CA GLY A 208 4.30 10.34 -9.27
C GLY A 208 5.67 9.82 -9.67
N VAL A 209 6.25 8.99 -8.81
CA VAL A 209 7.61 8.44 -8.93
C VAL A 209 7.68 7.02 -8.38
N LEU A 210 8.69 6.27 -8.81
CA LEU A 210 9.09 5.01 -8.21
C LEU A 210 10.33 5.24 -7.33
N ILE A 211 10.32 4.71 -6.10
CA ILE A 211 11.43 4.75 -5.15
C ILE A 211 11.55 3.37 -4.50
N LEU A 212 12.58 2.60 -4.86
CA LEU A 212 12.77 1.23 -4.36
C LEU A 212 13.58 1.15 -3.05
N ASP A 213 14.26 2.23 -2.67
CA ASP A 213 14.92 2.35 -1.36
C ASP A 213 13.88 2.75 -0.30
N PRO A 214 13.54 1.87 0.67
CA PRO A 214 12.49 2.13 1.64
C PRO A 214 12.85 3.28 2.60
N ILE A 215 14.14 3.48 2.92
CA ILE A 215 14.59 4.58 3.80
C ILE A 215 14.35 5.92 3.09
N LYS A 216 14.77 6.00 1.83
CA LYS A 216 14.51 7.19 0.99
C LYS A 216 13.01 7.41 0.79
N ALA A 217 12.24 6.35 0.56
CA ALA A 217 10.79 6.43 0.40
C ALA A 217 10.14 7.02 1.67
N GLY A 218 10.48 6.53 2.87
CA GLY A 218 9.94 7.03 4.13
C GLY A 218 10.11 8.54 4.30
N LYS A 219 11.33 9.05 4.06
CA LYS A 219 11.62 10.49 4.05
C LYS A 219 10.77 11.25 3.02
N VAL A 220 10.77 10.80 1.76
CA VAL A 220 10.07 11.50 0.67
C VAL A 220 8.57 11.54 0.94
N ILE A 221 7.98 10.45 1.40
CA ILE A 221 6.54 10.36 1.70
C ILE A 221 6.16 11.39 2.77
N ALA A 222 6.88 11.43 3.90
CA ALA A 222 6.60 12.35 5.00
C ALA A 222 6.71 13.83 4.58
N GLU A 223 7.82 14.18 3.94
CA GLU A 223 8.11 15.56 3.54
C GLU A 223 7.16 16.06 2.45
N VAL A 224 6.83 15.22 1.47
CA VAL A 224 5.85 15.57 0.43
C VAL A 224 4.49 15.80 1.05
N ALA A 225 4.02 14.93 1.96
CA ALA A 225 2.72 15.08 2.59
C ALA A 225 2.59 16.43 3.33
N VAL A 226 3.57 16.77 4.17
CA VAL A 226 3.58 18.03 4.92
C VAL A 226 3.61 19.25 3.99
N LYS A 227 4.43 19.21 2.93
CA LYS A 227 4.57 20.34 2.00
C LYS A 227 3.38 20.50 1.05
N VAL A 228 2.73 19.41 0.65
CA VAL A 228 1.61 19.43 -0.30
C VAL A 228 0.30 19.85 0.36
N LYS A 229 0.08 19.49 1.63
CA LYS A 229 -1.15 19.81 2.38
C LYS A 229 -1.65 21.26 2.21
N PRO A 230 -0.84 22.30 2.46
CA PRO A 230 -1.31 23.70 2.33
C PRO A 230 -1.54 24.13 0.87
N ILE A 231 -0.94 23.43 -0.10
CA ILE A 231 -0.94 23.81 -1.52
C ILE A 231 -2.10 23.15 -2.26
N ARG A 232 -2.32 21.83 -2.08
CA ARG A 232 -3.33 21.07 -2.81
C ARG A 232 -4.75 21.56 -2.50
N LYS A 233 -4.99 21.98 -1.25
CA LYS A 233 -6.32 22.37 -0.73
C LYS A 233 -7.41 21.35 -1.12
N GLY A 234 -7.11 20.05 -0.95
CA GLY A 234 -8.02 18.90 -1.12
C GLY A 234 -8.99 18.99 -2.30
N ARG A 235 -8.71 18.29 -3.41
CA ARG A 235 -9.64 18.20 -4.54
C ARG A 235 -10.38 16.88 -4.49
N SER A 236 -11.69 16.92 -4.30
CA SER A 236 -12.52 15.72 -4.36
C SER A 236 -12.92 15.41 -5.80
N ALA A 237 -12.91 14.12 -6.15
CA ALA A 237 -13.54 13.61 -7.37
C ALA A 237 -15.01 13.19 -7.12
N VAL A 238 -15.52 13.44 -5.91
CA VAL A 238 -16.95 13.34 -5.58
C VAL A 238 -17.61 14.65 -5.99
N PRO A 239 -18.66 14.60 -6.84
CA PRO A 239 -19.39 15.81 -7.21
C PRO A 239 -20.04 16.47 -6.00
N ASP A 240 -20.25 17.78 -6.09
CA ASP A 240 -21.13 18.50 -5.16
C ASP A 240 -22.60 18.09 -5.36
N GLU A 241 -23.50 18.70 -4.59
CA GLU A 241 -24.93 18.38 -4.63
C GLU A 241 -25.51 18.54 -6.04
N ASP A 242 -25.28 19.68 -6.69
CA ASP A 242 -25.76 19.97 -8.04
C ASP A 242 -25.15 19.02 -9.08
N GLY A 243 -23.86 18.71 -8.96
CA GLY A 243 -23.17 17.73 -9.79
C GLY A 243 -23.76 16.33 -9.63
N CYS A 244 -24.07 15.91 -8.40
CA CYS A 244 -24.72 14.63 -8.11
C CYS A 244 -26.12 14.56 -8.73
N ILE A 245 -26.93 15.61 -8.57
CA ILE A 245 -28.26 15.71 -9.18
C ILE A 245 -28.16 15.62 -10.71
N THR A 246 -27.24 16.38 -11.31
CA THR A 246 -27.04 16.40 -12.76
C THR A 246 -26.61 15.03 -13.29
N MET A 247 -25.67 14.36 -12.62
CA MET A 247 -25.24 13.01 -12.99
C MET A 247 -26.39 11.99 -12.88
N ALA A 248 -27.20 12.07 -11.82
CA ALA A 248 -28.36 11.20 -11.64
C ALA A 248 -29.39 11.40 -12.75
N MET A 249 -29.66 12.65 -13.14
CA MET A 249 -30.61 12.98 -14.22
C MET A 249 -30.14 12.54 -15.61
N ASN A 250 -28.84 12.30 -15.81
CA ASN A 250 -28.29 11.73 -17.05
C ASN A 250 -28.50 10.22 -17.17
N CYS A 251 -28.96 9.54 -16.12
CA CYS A 251 -29.31 8.13 -16.17
C CYS A 251 -30.51 7.93 -17.11
N ASN A 252 -30.36 7.06 -18.10
CA ASN A 252 -31.40 6.73 -19.07
C ASN A 252 -32.15 5.42 -18.75
N GLY A 253 -31.90 4.82 -17.58
CA GLY A 253 -32.55 3.57 -17.16
C GLY A 253 -32.19 2.34 -18.01
N CYS A 254 -31.06 2.34 -18.71
CA CYS A 254 -30.69 1.24 -19.62
C CYS A 254 -30.32 -0.09 -18.94
N GLY A 255 -29.98 -0.09 -17.64
CA GLY A 255 -29.60 -1.29 -16.89
C GLY A 255 -28.20 -1.85 -17.19
N ASN A 256 -27.31 -1.07 -17.81
CA ASN A 256 -25.94 -1.51 -18.15
C ASN A 256 -24.94 -1.38 -17.00
N CYS A 257 -25.26 -0.57 -15.99
CA CYS A 257 -24.50 -0.36 -14.77
C CYS A 257 -25.23 -1.01 -13.59
#